data_AF-A0A9E2X3F3-F1
#
_entry.id   AF-A0A9E2X3F3-F1
#
_cell.length_a   1.000
_cell.length_b   1.000
_cell.length_c   1.000
_cell.angle_alpha   90.00
_cell.angle_beta   90.00
_cell.angle_gamma   90.00
#
_symmetry.space_group_name_H-M   'P 1'
#
loop_
_entity.id
_entity.type
_entity.pdbx_description
1 polymer ?
#
loop_
_entity_poly.entity_id
_entity_poly.type
_entity_poly.pdbx_seq_one_letter_code
_entity_poly.pdbx_strand_id
1 'polypeptide(L)'
;MDKEDYYIRLLDKVDYLNKRGDRLLLLLSVLISSYYLVDIEAITEISVMGITLSNLELTKMFIPLFTAYIGLLYITLESHRDEMITVVEELGQNIFNISGDDINNDRLQRIMRPYSLNLELIIYSKGFSKMALILALPTLFIRFLPYLFEFYAVKYLIENNWQGNVFSKCIIITTIWLVGIILAYQMRHIVSIFRKAKEKQVRSEE
;
A
#
# COMPACT_ATOMS: atom_id res chain seq x y z
N MET A 1 33.79 7.36 2.73
CA MET A 1 32.80 6.66 1.89
C MET A 1 32.51 7.57 0.71
N ASP A 2 32.64 7.04 -0.50
CA ASP A 2 32.43 7.83 -1.72
C ASP A 2 30.95 8.25 -1.83
N LYS A 3 30.69 9.46 -2.34
CA LYS A 3 29.32 9.97 -2.53
C LYS A 3 28.55 9.12 -3.53
N GLU A 4 29.25 8.56 -4.51
CA GLU A 4 28.70 7.64 -5.50
C GLU A 4 28.31 6.28 -4.86
N ASP A 5 29.17 5.72 -4.00
CA ASP A 5 28.86 4.48 -3.23
C ASP A 5 27.66 4.69 -2.28
N TYR A 6 27.53 5.87 -1.67
CA TYR A 6 26.34 6.20 -0.87
C TYR A 6 25.07 6.25 -1.72
N TYR A 7 25.12 6.86 -2.90
CA TYR A 7 24.00 6.96 -3.82
C TYR A 7 23.55 5.59 -4.34
N ILE A 8 24.48 4.73 -4.75
CA ILE A 8 24.19 3.36 -5.21
C ILE A 8 23.51 2.54 -4.09
N ARG A 9 24.02 2.63 -2.85
CA ARG A 9 23.40 1.94 -1.70
C ARG A 9 21.99 2.40 -1.41
N LEU A 10 21.68 3.68 -1.64
CA LEU A 10 20.31 4.19 -1.50
C LEU A 10 19.39 3.61 -2.58
N LEU A 11 19.86 3.52 -3.83
CA LEU A 11 19.11 2.88 -4.92
C LEU A 11 18.80 1.42 -4.63
N ASP A 12 19.80 0.65 -4.18
CA ASP A 12 19.63 -0.75 -3.79
C ASP A 12 18.61 -0.90 -2.65
N LYS A 13 18.61 0.05 -1.71
CA LYS A 13 17.66 0.06 -0.60
C LYS A 13 16.23 0.35 -1.08
N VAL A 14 16.05 1.26 -2.03
CA VAL A 14 14.74 1.51 -2.67
C VAL A 14 14.23 0.26 -3.40
N ASP A 15 15.08 -0.43 -4.16
CA ASP A 15 14.72 -1.68 -4.84
C ASP A 15 14.34 -2.80 -3.84
N TYR A 16 15.10 -2.91 -2.75
CA TYR A 16 14.76 -3.84 -1.66
C TYR A 16 13.40 -3.52 -1.03
N LEU A 17 13.09 -2.24 -0.80
CA LEU A 17 11.78 -1.82 -0.28
C LEU A 17 10.65 -2.14 -1.27
N ASN A 18 10.87 -1.99 -2.58
CA ASN A 18 9.90 -2.38 -3.61
C ASN A 18 9.61 -3.88 -3.58
N LYS A 19 10.65 -4.73 -3.62
CA LYS A 19 10.49 -6.19 -3.52
C LYS A 19 9.78 -6.62 -2.25
N ARG A 20 10.05 -5.94 -1.13
CA ARG A 20 9.35 -6.19 0.14
C ARG A 20 7.88 -5.75 0.08
N GLY A 21 7.58 -4.63 -0.57
CA GLY A 21 6.22 -4.15 -0.82
C GLY A 21 5.41 -5.16 -1.63
N ASP A 22 5.97 -5.67 -2.73
CA ASP A 22 5.31 -6.66 -3.58
C ASP A 22 4.99 -7.96 -2.82
N ARG A 23 5.90 -8.41 -1.94
CA ARG A 23 5.66 -9.57 -1.07
C ARG A 23 4.53 -9.34 -0.08
N LEU A 24 4.45 -8.15 0.52
CA LEU A 24 3.35 -7.80 1.44
C LEU A 24 2.02 -7.72 0.70
N LEU A 25 2.01 -7.20 -0.53
CA LEU A 25 0.81 -7.11 -1.36
C LEU A 25 0.33 -8.50 -1.80
N LEU A 26 1.26 -9.39 -2.17
CA LEU A 26 0.95 -10.80 -2.45
C LEU A 26 0.36 -11.48 -1.22
N LEU A 27 0.95 -11.25 -0.03
CA LEU A 27 0.43 -11.81 1.22
C LEU A 27 -0.96 -11.29 1.56
N LEU A 28 -1.23 -9.99 1.38
CA LEU A 28 -2.57 -9.41 1.50
C LEU A 28 -3.55 -10.06 0.53
N SER A 29 -3.16 -10.23 -0.73
CA SER A 29 -4.01 -10.88 -1.72
C SER A 29 -4.36 -12.31 -1.32
N VAL A 30 -3.38 -13.08 -0.83
CA VAL A 30 -3.59 -14.45 -0.36
C VAL A 30 -4.54 -14.47 0.85
N LEU A 31 -4.35 -13.57 1.82
CA LEU A 31 -5.21 -13.50 3.00
C LEU A 31 -6.66 -13.14 2.63
N ILE A 32 -6.85 -12.11 1.80
CA ILE A 32 -8.18 -11.70 1.33
C ILE A 32 -8.85 -12.84 0.57
N SER A 33 -8.14 -13.51 -0.36
CA SER A 33 -8.68 -14.67 -1.06
C SER A 33 -9.02 -15.81 -0.10
N SER A 34 -8.16 -16.09 0.89
CA SER A 34 -8.42 -17.12 1.90
C SER A 34 -9.66 -16.82 2.75
N TYR A 35 -9.92 -15.55 3.07
CA TYR A 35 -11.12 -15.13 3.78
C TYR A 35 -12.38 -15.52 3.02
N TYR A 36 -12.44 -15.17 1.73
CA TYR A 36 -13.59 -15.49 0.89
C TYR A 36 -13.77 -17.00 0.69
N LEU A 37 -12.69 -17.77 0.57
CA LEU A 37 -12.76 -19.23 0.47
C LEU A 37 -13.36 -19.88 1.73
N VAL A 38 -13.01 -19.36 2.91
CA VAL A 38 -13.60 -19.80 4.18
C VAL A 38 -15.04 -19.32 4.31
N ASP A 39 -15.38 -18.14 3.75
CA ASP A 39 -16.71 -17.57 3.87
C ASP A 39 -17.76 -18.28 3.01
N ILE A 40 -17.41 -18.69 1.79
CA ILE A 40 -18.29 -19.46 0.90
C ILE A 40 -18.44 -20.94 1.29
N GLU A 41 -17.93 -21.33 2.47
CA GLU A 41 -17.90 -22.72 2.97
C GLU A 41 -17.26 -23.73 2.00
N ALA A 42 -16.48 -23.26 1.01
CA ALA A 42 -15.74 -24.14 0.10
C ALA A 42 -14.71 -24.99 0.83
N ILE A 43 -14.33 -24.57 2.04
CA ILE A 43 -13.49 -25.31 2.96
C ILE A 43 -14.30 -25.52 4.23
N THR A 44 -14.79 -26.73 4.45
CA THR A 44 -15.55 -27.11 5.65
C THR A 44 -14.65 -27.54 6.80
N GLU A 45 -13.45 -28.04 6.49
CA GLU A 45 -12.46 -28.46 7.48
C GLU A 45 -11.05 -28.08 7.03
N ILE A 46 -10.27 -27.48 7.94
CA ILE A 46 -8.85 -27.23 7.72
C ILE A 46 -8.07 -28.26 8.56
N SER A 47 -7.39 -29.18 7.88
CA SER A 47 -6.45 -30.13 8.48
C SER A 47 -5.03 -29.59 8.32
N VAL A 48 -4.42 -29.18 9.43
CA VAL A 48 -3.00 -28.85 9.48
C VAL A 48 -2.32 -29.84 10.40
N MET A 49 -1.39 -30.64 9.85
CA MET A 49 -0.62 -31.65 10.59
C MET A 49 -1.47 -32.59 11.46
N GLY A 50 -2.62 -33.05 10.97
CA GLY A 50 -3.48 -34.00 11.69
C GLY A 50 -4.35 -33.40 12.79
N ILE A 51 -4.31 -32.07 12.99
CA ILE A 51 -5.28 -31.35 13.80
C ILE A 51 -6.38 -30.84 12.86
N THR A 52 -7.58 -31.40 12.98
CA THR A 52 -8.78 -30.92 12.29
C THR A 52 -9.38 -29.77 13.09
N LEU A 53 -9.26 -28.55 12.57
CA LEU A 53 -9.98 -27.40 13.10
C LEU A 53 -11.39 -27.38 12.49
N SER A 54 -12.37 -27.83 13.27
CA SER A 54 -13.79 -27.80 12.89
C SER A 54 -14.45 -26.44 13.13
N ASN A 55 -13.82 -25.55 13.90
CA ASN A 55 -14.35 -24.21 14.18
C ASN A 55 -13.68 -23.14 13.32
N LEU A 56 -14.27 -22.87 12.16
CA LEU A 56 -13.83 -21.83 11.22
C LEU A 56 -14.13 -20.40 11.71
N GLU A 57 -14.94 -20.21 12.76
CA GLU A 57 -15.27 -18.87 13.27
C GLU A 57 -14.04 -18.13 13.78
N LEU A 58 -13.11 -18.84 14.45
CA LEU A 58 -11.85 -18.24 14.89
C LEU A 58 -11.01 -17.78 13.70
N THR A 59 -10.93 -18.60 12.65
CA THR A 59 -10.23 -18.25 11.40
C THR A 59 -10.85 -17.01 10.77
N LYS A 60 -12.20 -16.94 10.69
CA LYS A 60 -12.92 -15.76 10.19
C LYS A 60 -12.67 -14.50 11.03
N MET A 61 -12.45 -14.64 12.34
CA MET A 61 -12.10 -13.51 13.23
C MET A 61 -10.64 -13.05 13.07
N PHE A 62 -9.70 -13.97 12.88
CA PHE A 62 -8.29 -13.66 12.82
C PHE A 62 -7.83 -13.13 11.46
N ILE A 63 -8.41 -13.60 10.35
CA ILE A 63 -7.98 -13.15 9.02
C ILE A 63 -8.08 -11.62 8.87
N PRO A 64 -9.20 -10.95 9.21
CA PRO A 64 -9.29 -9.49 9.14
C PRO A 64 -8.24 -8.80 10.02
N LEU A 65 -7.97 -9.32 11.23
CA LEU A 65 -6.93 -8.78 12.11
C LEU A 65 -5.54 -8.86 11.46
N PHE A 66 -5.20 -10.00 10.87
CA PHE A 66 -3.91 -10.19 10.18
C PHE A 66 -3.82 -9.34 8.91
N THR A 67 -4.90 -9.22 8.15
CA THR A 67 -4.96 -8.34 6.97
C THR A 67 -4.73 -6.89 7.38
N ALA A 68 -5.37 -6.41 8.46
CA ALA A 68 -5.16 -5.06 8.96
C ALA A 68 -3.71 -4.85 9.42
N TYR A 69 -3.13 -5.82 10.13
CA TYR A 69 -1.73 -5.75 10.56
C TYR A 69 -0.76 -5.68 9.36
N ILE A 70 -0.94 -6.52 8.35
CA ILE A 70 -0.08 -6.52 7.15
C ILE A 70 -0.33 -5.26 6.33
N GLY A 71 -1.57 -4.75 6.27
CA GLY A 71 -1.91 -3.48 5.65
C GLY A 71 -1.17 -2.31 6.32
N LEU A 72 -1.03 -2.33 7.64
CA LEU A 72 -0.24 -1.35 8.39
C LEU A 72 1.26 -1.44 8.06
N LEU A 73 1.81 -2.65 7.97
CA LEU A 73 3.20 -2.85 7.56
C LEU A 73 3.43 -2.34 6.14
N TYR A 74 2.50 -2.62 5.22
CA TYR A 74 2.55 -2.19 3.84
C TYR A 74 2.56 -0.66 3.71
N ILE A 75 1.63 0.03 4.37
CA ILE A 75 1.55 1.49 4.27
C ILE A 75 2.73 2.21 4.90
N THR A 76 3.27 1.65 6.00
CA THR A 76 4.47 2.19 6.65
C THR A 76 5.69 2.00 5.74
N LEU A 77 5.80 0.85 5.08
CA LEU A 77 6.85 0.59 4.08
C LEU A 77 6.74 1.54 2.89
N GLU A 78 5.52 1.78 2.39
CA GLU A 78 5.25 2.73 1.30
C GLU A 78 5.67 4.15 1.69
N SER A 79 5.37 4.59 2.92
CA SER A 79 5.81 5.90 3.43
C SER A 79 7.33 6.02 3.49
N HIS A 80 8.04 5.00 3.99
CA HIS A 80 9.51 5.02 4.05
C HIS A 80 10.14 4.99 2.66
N ARG A 81 9.55 4.24 1.73
CA ARG A 81 10.02 4.21 0.34
C ARG A 81 9.92 5.61 -0.28
N ASP A 82 8.80 6.28 -0.11
CA ASP A 82 8.59 7.60 -0.72
C ASP A 82 9.53 8.68 -0.15
N GLU A 83 9.87 8.58 1.14
CA GLU A 83 10.89 9.42 1.76
C GLU A 83 12.29 9.12 1.17
N MET A 84 12.67 7.84 1.04
CA MET A 84 13.94 7.47 0.42
C MET A 84 14.04 7.91 -1.03
N ILE A 85 12.97 7.78 -1.82
CA ILE A 85 12.95 8.27 -3.19
C ILE A 85 13.16 9.78 -3.23
N THR A 86 12.53 10.53 -2.32
CA THR A 86 12.72 12.00 -2.24
C THR A 86 14.20 12.33 -1.96
N VAL A 87 14.83 11.63 -1.02
CA VAL A 87 16.26 11.82 -0.70
C VAL A 87 17.17 11.45 -1.89
N VAL A 88 16.85 10.37 -2.61
CA VAL A 88 17.59 9.95 -3.82
C VAL A 88 17.44 10.99 -4.93
N GLU A 89 16.24 11.53 -5.14
CA GLU A 89 15.97 12.59 -6.11
C GLU A 89 16.80 13.85 -5.77
N GLU A 90 16.79 14.30 -4.52
CA GLU A 90 17.56 15.47 -4.06
C GLU A 90 19.07 15.29 -4.18
N LEU A 91 19.60 14.11 -3.82
CA LEU A 91 21.03 13.82 -3.95
C LEU A 91 21.46 13.65 -5.40
N GLY A 92 20.61 13.05 -6.24
CA GLY A 92 20.84 12.92 -7.68
C GLY A 92 21.02 14.28 -8.36
N GLN A 93 20.15 15.23 -8.04
CA GLN A 93 20.24 16.60 -8.53
C GLN A 93 21.50 17.32 -8.03
N ASN A 94 21.81 17.20 -6.73
CA ASN A 94 22.92 17.92 -6.11
C ASN A 94 24.32 17.38 -6.49
N ILE A 95 24.44 16.08 -6.75
CA ILE A 95 25.75 15.43 -6.98
C ILE A 95 26.04 15.29 -8.48
N PHE A 96 25.03 14.92 -9.26
CA PHE A 96 25.21 14.56 -10.67
C PHE A 96 24.69 15.62 -11.64
N ASN A 97 24.17 16.74 -11.13
CA ASN A 97 23.59 17.83 -11.94
C ASN A 97 22.53 17.30 -12.94
N ILE A 98 21.90 16.17 -12.63
CA ILE A 98 20.86 15.60 -13.48
C ILE A 98 19.69 16.56 -13.39
N SER A 99 19.38 17.20 -14.51
CA SER A 99 18.25 18.13 -14.61
C SER A 99 16.96 17.40 -14.21
N GLY A 100 16.05 18.09 -13.53
CA GLY A 100 14.80 17.47 -13.05
C GLY A 100 13.96 16.81 -14.15
N ASP A 101 14.18 17.18 -15.41
CA ASP A 101 13.55 16.60 -16.60
C ASP A 101 14.20 15.29 -17.07
N ASP A 102 15.51 15.10 -16.90
CA ASP A 102 16.17 13.83 -17.23
C ASP A 102 15.81 12.73 -16.23
N ILE A 103 15.71 13.05 -14.92
CA ILE A 103 15.27 12.10 -13.88
C ILE A 103 13.82 11.65 -14.12
N ASN A 104 12.96 12.51 -14.67
CA ASN A 104 11.56 12.19 -14.99
C ASN A 104 11.41 11.30 -16.23
N ASN A 105 12.34 11.36 -17.18
CA ASN A 105 12.34 10.51 -18.37
C ASN A 105 13.07 9.18 -18.18
N ASP A 106 13.88 9.07 -17.12
CA ASP A 106 14.80 7.95 -17.01
C ASP A 106 14.16 6.67 -16.48
N ARG A 107 14.68 5.56 -16.99
CA ARG A 107 14.35 4.19 -16.56
C ARG A 107 14.40 4.04 -15.03
N LEU A 108 15.23 4.83 -14.35
CA LEU A 108 15.35 4.88 -12.88
C LEU A 108 14.04 5.25 -12.16
N GLN A 109 13.22 6.19 -12.65
CA GLN A 109 11.91 6.48 -12.03
C GLN A 109 10.90 5.35 -12.27
N ARG A 110 10.91 4.75 -13.47
CA ARG A 110 10.08 3.57 -13.80
C ARG A 110 10.47 2.33 -12.99
N ILE A 111 11.74 2.19 -12.65
CA ILE A 111 12.27 1.12 -11.81
C ILE A 111 11.98 1.40 -10.32
N MET A 112 12.09 2.66 -9.86
CA MET A 112 11.92 3.01 -8.46
C MET A 112 10.46 3.19 -8.02
N ARG A 113 9.54 3.52 -8.93
CA ARG A 113 8.10 3.59 -8.64
C ARG A 113 7.35 2.58 -9.51
N PRO A 114 6.93 1.41 -8.99
CA PRO A 114 5.95 0.55 -9.68
C PRO A 114 4.62 1.27 -9.97
N TYR A 115 4.42 2.47 -9.43
CA TYR A 115 3.27 3.37 -9.63
C TYR A 115 3.55 4.56 -10.57
N SER A 116 4.66 4.53 -11.33
CA SER A 116 5.02 5.60 -12.28
C SER A 116 3.90 5.88 -13.27
N LEU A 117 3.08 4.89 -13.63
CA LEU A 117 1.95 5.05 -14.55
C LEU A 117 0.99 6.18 -14.14
N ASN A 118 0.65 6.32 -12.86
CA ASN A 118 -0.27 7.37 -12.41
C ASN A 118 0.37 8.76 -12.48
N LEU A 119 1.69 8.84 -12.25
CA LEU A 119 2.45 10.08 -12.27
C LEU A 119 2.81 10.47 -13.72
N GLU A 120 3.13 9.49 -14.56
CA GLU A 120 3.33 9.61 -16.01
C GLU A 120 2.03 9.99 -16.71
N LEU A 121 0.86 9.47 -16.33
CA LEU A 121 -0.43 9.91 -16.87
C LEU A 121 -0.71 11.40 -16.55
N ILE A 122 -0.33 11.85 -15.35
CA ILE A 122 -0.45 13.25 -14.93
C ILE A 122 0.59 14.15 -15.61
N ILE A 123 1.79 13.64 -15.94
CA ILE A 123 2.86 14.41 -16.60
C ILE A 123 2.69 14.43 -18.13
N TYR A 124 2.30 13.32 -18.77
CA TYR A 124 2.10 13.24 -20.23
C TYR A 124 0.86 13.99 -20.70
N SER A 125 -0.17 14.07 -19.86
CA SER A 125 -1.23 15.05 -20.08
C SER A 125 -0.75 16.37 -19.51
N LYS A 126 -0.33 17.30 -20.37
CA LYS A 126 -0.02 18.69 -19.99
C LYS A 126 -1.26 19.37 -19.37
N GLY A 127 -1.58 19.01 -18.13
CA GLY A 127 -2.87 19.25 -17.46
C GLY A 127 -3.72 17.98 -17.34
N PHE A 128 -4.42 17.86 -16.20
CA PHE A 128 -5.41 16.83 -15.84
C PHE A 128 -6.41 16.55 -16.99
N SER A 129 -6.01 15.72 -17.94
CA SER A 129 -6.90 15.27 -19.01
C SER A 129 -7.92 14.31 -18.40
N LYS A 130 -9.21 14.50 -18.70
CA LYS A 130 -10.27 13.54 -18.32
C LYS A 130 -9.92 12.11 -18.74
N MET A 131 -9.14 11.96 -19.82
CA MET A 131 -8.68 10.67 -20.34
C MET A 131 -7.59 10.04 -19.47
N ALA A 132 -6.69 10.85 -18.90
CA ALA A 132 -5.69 10.38 -17.94
C ALA A 132 -6.36 9.90 -16.63
N LEU A 133 -7.42 10.58 -16.20
CA LEU A 133 -8.21 10.19 -15.03
C LEU A 133 -8.97 8.87 -15.27
N ILE A 134 -9.55 8.67 -16.46
CA ILE A 134 -10.22 7.41 -16.84
C ILE A 134 -9.23 6.24 -16.85
N LEU A 135 -8.01 6.44 -17.36
CA LEU A 135 -6.96 5.42 -17.40
C LEU A 135 -6.37 5.11 -16.01
N ALA A 136 -6.35 6.08 -15.10
CA ALA A 136 -5.90 5.90 -13.72
C ALA A 136 -6.99 5.32 -12.80
N LEU A 137 -8.26 5.28 -13.23
CA LEU A 137 -9.37 4.83 -12.40
C LEU A 137 -9.26 3.34 -12.02
N PRO A 138 -8.91 2.40 -12.94
CA PRO A 138 -8.71 1.00 -12.58
C PRO A 138 -7.57 0.78 -11.59
N THR A 139 -6.45 1.50 -11.74
CA THR A 139 -5.29 1.37 -10.84
C THR A 139 -5.61 1.93 -9.46
N LEU A 140 -6.37 3.03 -9.36
CA LEU A 140 -6.89 3.53 -8.10
C LEU A 140 -7.85 2.54 -7.44
N PHE A 141 -8.75 1.91 -8.20
CA PHE A 141 -9.68 0.93 -7.65
C PHE A 141 -8.94 -0.27 -7.03
N ILE A 142 -7.92 -0.80 -7.72
CA ILE A 142 -7.07 -1.86 -7.19
C ILE A 142 -6.35 -1.42 -5.91
N ARG A 143 -5.88 -0.17 -5.85
CA ARG A 143 -5.24 0.39 -4.65
C ARG A 143 -6.21 0.51 -3.45
N PHE A 144 -7.48 0.83 -3.71
CA PHE A 144 -8.48 0.96 -2.65
C PHE A 144 -9.11 -0.38 -2.22
N LEU A 145 -8.92 -1.44 -3.01
CA LEU A 145 -9.54 -2.74 -2.79
C LEU A 145 -9.24 -3.35 -1.40
N PRO A 146 -8.01 -3.32 -0.87
CA PRO A 146 -7.73 -3.82 0.49
C PRO A 146 -8.52 -3.05 1.57
N TYR A 147 -8.76 -1.75 1.39
CA TYR A 147 -9.51 -0.95 2.36
C TYR A 147 -11.01 -1.20 2.30
N LEU A 148 -11.54 -1.45 1.09
CA LEU A 148 -12.92 -1.91 0.93
C LEU A 148 -13.12 -3.24 1.64
N PHE A 149 -12.18 -4.18 1.46
CA PHE A 149 -12.20 -5.45 2.20
C PHE A 149 -12.22 -5.23 3.71
N GLU A 150 -11.30 -4.43 4.26
CA GLU A 150 -11.25 -4.14 5.70
C GLU A 150 -12.56 -3.56 6.23
N PHE A 151 -13.17 -2.64 5.48
CA PHE A 151 -14.46 -2.07 5.86
C PHE A 151 -15.57 -3.13 5.97
N TYR A 152 -15.70 -3.99 4.97
CA TYR A 152 -16.70 -5.06 4.98
C TYR A 152 -16.40 -6.12 6.04
N ALA A 153 -15.13 -6.47 6.24
CA ALA A 153 -14.69 -7.44 7.23
C ALA A 153 -14.96 -6.94 8.66
N VAL A 154 -14.60 -5.69 8.97
CA VAL A 154 -14.91 -5.07 10.28
C VAL A 154 -16.41 -5.02 10.52
N LYS A 155 -17.19 -4.61 9.51
CA LYS A 155 -18.65 -4.60 9.61
C LYS A 155 -19.19 -5.99 9.96
N TYR A 156 -18.74 -7.01 9.25
CA TYR A 156 -19.12 -8.39 9.50
C TYR A 156 -18.76 -8.85 10.93
N LEU A 157 -17.57 -8.52 11.41
CA LEU A 157 -17.16 -8.87 12.78
C LEU A 157 -18.02 -8.18 13.85
N ILE A 158 -18.42 -6.93 13.64
CA ILE A 158 -19.31 -6.22 14.55
C ILE A 158 -20.71 -6.84 14.54
N GLU A 159 -21.27 -7.12 13.37
CA GLU A 159 -22.63 -7.67 13.26
C GLU A 159 -22.73 -9.08 13.86
N ASN A 160 -21.70 -9.92 13.69
CA ASN A 160 -21.78 -11.35 14.06
C ASN A 160 -21.08 -11.70 15.38
N ASN A 161 -20.07 -10.93 15.83
CA ASN A 161 -19.24 -11.32 16.97
C ASN A 161 -19.23 -10.28 18.11
N TRP A 162 -19.91 -9.13 17.97
CA TRP A 162 -19.92 -8.09 19.02
C TRP A 162 -20.61 -8.52 20.32
N GLN A 163 -21.65 -9.35 20.24
CA GLN A 163 -22.31 -9.90 21.43
C GLN A 163 -21.55 -11.09 22.04
N GLY A 164 -20.44 -11.50 21.43
CA GLY A 164 -19.63 -12.62 21.89
C GLY A 164 -18.79 -12.31 23.14
N ASN A 165 -17.86 -13.23 23.42
CA ASN A 165 -16.97 -13.18 24.58
C ASN A 165 -16.04 -11.96 24.56
N VAL A 166 -15.48 -11.61 25.72
CA VAL A 166 -14.51 -10.50 25.86
C VAL A 166 -13.34 -10.65 24.87
N PHE A 167 -12.88 -11.88 24.62
CA PHE A 167 -11.84 -12.17 23.65
C PHE A 167 -12.19 -11.71 22.23
N SER A 168 -13.40 -12.01 21.74
CA SER A 168 -13.88 -11.58 20.42
C SER A 168 -13.94 -10.05 20.34
N LYS A 169 -14.39 -9.38 21.41
CA LYS A 169 -14.42 -7.91 21.49
C LYS A 169 -13.02 -7.31 21.42
N CYS A 170 -12.04 -7.91 22.10
CA CYS A 170 -10.64 -7.46 22.00
C CYS A 170 -10.13 -7.53 20.57
N ILE A 171 -10.36 -8.64 19.86
CA ILE A 171 -9.98 -8.79 18.45
C ILE A 171 -10.62 -7.69 17.61
N ILE A 172 -11.94 -7.49 17.72
CA ILE A 172 -12.68 -6.47 16.95
C ILE A 172 -12.11 -5.07 17.19
N ILE A 173 -11.90 -4.71 18.47
CA ILE A 173 -11.38 -3.38 18.83
C ILE A 173 -9.96 -3.20 18.27
N THR A 174 -9.09 -4.20 18.36
CA THR A 174 -7.75 -4.14 17.78
C THR A 174 -7.79 -4.01 16.27
N THR A 175 -8.65 -4.77 15.57
CA THR A 175 -8.83 -4.64 14.12
C THR A 175 -9.30 -3.24 13.74
N ILE A 176 -10.33 -2.70 14.41
CA ILE A 176 -10.82 -1.33 14.18
C ILE A 176 -9.70 -0.31 14.38
N TRP A 177 -8.92 -0.46 15.46
CA TRP A 177 -7.81 0.44 15.77
C TRP A 177 -6.73 0.42 14.68
N LEU A 178 -6.34 -0.77 14.21
CA LEU A 178 -5.39 -0.92 13.10
C LEU A 178 -5.91 -0.29 11.82
N VAL A 179 -7.17 -0.57 11.45
CA VAL A 179 -7.82 0.03 10.28
C VAL A 179 -7.85 1.56 10.40
N GLY A 180 -8.15 2.10 11.58
CA GLY A 180 -8.11 3.53 11.84
C GLY A 180 -6.74 4.16 11.60
N ILE A 181 -5.66 3.51 12.05
CA ILE A 181 -4.29 3.96 11.81
C ILE A 181 -3.96 3.94 10.32
N ILE A 182 -4.33 2.87 9.62
CA ILE A 182 -4.10 2.72 8.18
C ILE A 182 -4.79 3.86 7.41
N LEU A 183 -6.05 4.17 7.73
CA LEU A 183 -6.79 5.27 7.11
C LEU A 183 -6.12 6.62 7.40
N ALA A 184 -5.68 6.86 8.63
CA ALA A 184 -4.96 8.09 8.98
C ALA A 184 -3.65 8.25 8.19
N TYR A 185 -2.88 7.18 8.02
CA TYR A 185 -1.67 7.18 7.20
C TYR A 185 -1.98 7.43 5.72
N GLN A 186 -3.03 6.81 5.17
CA GLN A 186 -3.42 7.04 3.78
C GLN A 186 -3.82 8.49 3.54
N MET A 187 -4.63 9.08 4.42
CA MET A 187 -5.02 10.49 4.30
C MET A 187 -3.80 11.41 4.31
N ARG A 188 -2.83 11.15 5.19
CA ARG A 188 -1.58 11.91 5.23
C ARG A 188 -0.76 11.74 3.93
N HIS A 189 -0.71 10.53 3.37
CA HIS A 189 -0.03 10.24 2.12
C HIS A 189 -0.65 10.98 0.93
N ILE A 190 -1.97 10.92 0.80
CA ILE A 190 -2.74 11.61 -0.24
C ILE A 190 -2.52 13.13 -0.16
N VAL A 191 -2.61 13.72 1.03
CA VAL A 191 -2.37 15.16 1.24
C VAL A 191 -0.94 15.55 0.83
N SER A 192 0.05 14.72 1.15
CA SER A 192 1.44 14.94 0.74
C SER A 192 1.62 14.96 -0.77
N ILE A 193 0.99 14.01 -1.48
CA ILE A 193 1.00 13.95 -2.95
C ILE A 193 0.40 15.22 -3.55
N PHE A 194 -0.78 15.64 -3.08
CA PHE A 194 -1.43 16.86 -3.58
C PHE A 194 -0.59 18.11 -3.35
N ARG A 195 0.08 18.22 -2.19
CA ARG A 195 0.98 19.33 -1.91
C ARG A 195 2.17 19.36 -2.87
N LYS A 196 2.83 18.22 -3.08
CA LYS A 196 3.96 18.08 -4.02
C LYS A 196 3.55 18.38 -5.47
N ALA A 197 2.36 17.93 -5.89
CA ALA A 197 1.83 18.21 -7.22
C ALA A 197 1.60 19.71 -7.44
N LYS A 198 1.01 20.40 -6.44
CA LYS A 198 0.79 21.84 -6.48
C LYS A 198 2.11 22.63 -6.55
N GLU A 199 3.10 22.26 -5.74
CA GLU A 199 4.43 22.89 -5.74
C GLU A 199 5.16 22.73 -7.09
N LYS A 200 5.00 21.58 -7.76
CA LYS A 200 5.57 21.35 -9.09
C LYS A 200 4.88 22.18 -10.18
N GLN A 201 3.55 22.33 -10.13
CA GLN A 201 2.82 23.13 -11.09
C GLN A 201 3.22 24.61 -11.04
N VAL A 202 3.38 25.18 -9.83
CA VAL A 202 3.83 26.57 -9.64
C VAL A 202 5.23 26.80 -10.23
N ARG A 203 6.18 25.86 -10.04
CA ARG A 203 7.52 25.96 -10.60
C ARG A 203 7.61 25.82 -12.12
N SER A 204 6.60 25.25 -12.78
CA SER A 204 6.56 25.15 -14.25
C SER A 204 5.93 26.37 -14.94
N GLU A 205 5.32 27.28 -14.15
CA GLU A 205 4.71 28.52 -14.63
C GLU A 205 5.63 29.75 -14.45
N GLU A 206 6.75 29.59 -13.75
CA GLU A 206 7.85 30.57 -13.59
C GLU A 206 8.96 30.34 -14.63
#